data_AF-A0A1G0PGZ3-F1
#
_entry.id   AF-A0A1G0PGZ3-F1
#
_cell.length_a   1.000
_cell.length_b   1.000
_cell.length_c   1.000
_cell.angle_alpha   90.00
_cell.angle_beta   90.00
_cell.angle_gamma   90.00
#
_symmetry.space_group_name_H-M   'P 1'
#
loop_
_entity.id
_entity.type
_entity.pdbx_description
1 polymer ?
#
loop_
_entity_poly.entity_id
_entity_poly.type
_entity_poly.pdbx_seq_one_letter_code
_entity_poly.pdbx_strand_id
1 'polypeptide(L)' 'MEVWALEGYGAAHVLQEILTIKSDDVSGRAKAYESIVKGENLQQPNVPESFNVLIKELQGLGLDVKIN' A
#
# COMPACT_ATOMS: atom_id res chain seq x y z
N MET A 1 -7.14 -16.04 -1.98
CA MET A 1 -7.95 -16.19 -3.21
C MET A 1 -8.70 -14.89 -3.57
N GLU A 2 -8.85 -13.98 -2.60
CA GLU A 2 -9.60 -12.73 -2.65
C GLU A 2 -8.90 -11.67 -3.53
N VAL A 3 -7.57 -11.64 -3.50
CA VAL A 3 -6.76 -10.79 -4.38
C VAL A 3 -7.03 -11.13 -5.85
N TRP A 4 -7.00 -12.42 -6.21
CA TRP A 4 -7.28 -12.88 -7.57
C TRP A 4 -8.69 -12.55 -8.04
N ALA A 5 -9.67 -12.52 -7.13
CA ALA A 5 -11.01 -12.06 -7.47
C ALA A 5 -10.98 -10.59 -7.92
N LEU A 6 -10.32 -9.71 -7.16
CA LEU A 6 -10.20 -8.29 -7.50
C LEU A 6 -9.40 -8.06 -8.79
N GLU A 7 -8.34 -8.84 -9.00
CA GLU A 7 -7.55 -8.84 -10.24
C GLU A 7 -8.40 -9.27 -11.44
N GLY A 8 -9.19 -10.35 -11.30
CA GLY A 8 -10.08 -10.84 -12.36
C GLY A 8 -11.18 -9.84 -12.75
N TYR A 9 -11.65 -9.02 -11.80
CA TYR A 9 -12.57 -7.91 -12.07
C TYR A 9 -11.89 -6.67 -12.64
N GLY A 10 -10.56 -6.61 -12.68
CA GLY A 10 -9.83 -5.40 -13.07
C GLY A 10 -9.98 -4.25 -12.05
N ALA A 11 -10.29 -4.57 -10.79
CA ALA A 11 -10.55 -3.59 -9.73
C ALA A 11 -9.23 -3.01 -9.15
N ALA A 12 -8.41 -2.40 -10.01
CA ALA A 12 -7.04 -1.98 -9.69
C ALA A 12 -6.97 -1.03 -8.49
N HIS A 13 -7.83 -0.01 -8.43
CA HIS A 13 -7.84 0.95 -7.32
C HIS A 13 -8.31 0.32 -6.01
N VAL A 14 -9.32 -0.55 -6.05
CA VAL A 14 -9.81 -1.24 -4.86
C VAL A 14 -8.73 -2.16 -4.29
N LEU A 15 -8.04 -2.90 -5.16
CA LEU A 15 -6.92 -3.74 -4.75
C LEU A 15 -5.77 -2.90 -4.19
N GLN A 16 -5.42 -1.78 -4.85
CA GLN A 16 -4.39 -0.87 -4.36
C GLN A 16 -4.74 -0.34 -2.97
N GLU A 17 -5.97 0.11 -2.74
CA GLU A 17 -6.41 0.59 -1.43
C GLU A 17 -6.28 -0.47 -0.34
N ILE A 18 -6.68 -1.72 -0.65
CA ILE A 18 -6.58 -2.86 0.29
C ILE A 18 -5.13 -3.13 0.68
N LEU A 19 -4.21 -3.09 -0.27
CA LEU A 19 -2.79 -3.34 -0.03
C LEU A 19 -2.04 -2.16 0.62
N THR A 20 -2.60 -0.95 0.56
CA THR A 20 -1.93 0.28 1.00
C THR A 20 -2.66 0.95 2.17
N ILE A 21 -3.49 1.95 1.91
CA ILE A 21 -4.13 2.82 2.92
C ILE A 21 -5.05 2.06 3.89
N LYS A 22 -5.55 0.88 3.51
CA LYS A 22 -6.38 0.01 4.37
C LYS A 22 -5.58 -1.06 5.13
N SER A 23 -4.27 -1.20 4.85
CA SER A 23 -3.38 -2.15 5.54
C SER A 23 -2.13 -1.46 6.09
N ASP A 24 -1.15 -1.17 5.22
CA ASP A 24 0.25 -0.97 5.61
C ASP A 24 0.84 0.40 5.24
N ASP A 25 0.09 1.29 4.58
CA ASP A 25 0.52 2.68 4.41
C ASP A 25 0.16 3.48 5.68
N VAL A 26 1.08 3.55 6.63
CA VAL A 26 0.86 4.19 7.95
C VAL A 26 0.50 5.67 7.80
N SER A 27 1.22 6.40 6.94
CA SER A 27 0.98 7.83 6.72
C SER A 27 -0.29 8.07 5.91
N GLY A 28 -0.51 7.25 4.87
CA GLY A 28 -1.71 7.33 4.02
C GLY A 28 -2.98 6.96 4.76
N ARG A 29 -2.93 6.02 5.71
CA ARG A 29 -4.11 5.63 6.52
C ARG A 29 -4.62 6.76 7.40
N ALA A 30 -3.74 7.50 8.06
CA ALA A 30 -4.12 8.65 8.88
C ALA A 30 -4.76 9.76 8.04
N LYS A 31 -4.17 10.04 6.87
CA LYS A 31 -4.71 11.00 5.91
C LYS A 31 -6.04 10.54 5.31
N ALA A 32 -6.18 9.26 5.00
CA ALA A 32 -7.43 8.69 4.51
C ALA A 32 -8.56 8.87 5.53
N TYR A 33 -8.28 8.65 6.82
CA TYR A 33 -9.23 8.94 7.90
C TYR A 33 -9.61 10.43 7.94
N GLU A 34 -8.61 11.32 7.88
CA GLU A 34 -8.84 12.77 7.84
C GLU A 34 -9.71 13.20 6.65
N SER A 35 -9.42 12.69 5.45
CA SER A 35 -10.19 12.96 4.23
C SER A 35 -11.63 12.45 4.35
N ILE A 36 -11.85 11.26 4.93
CA ILE A 36 -13.20 10.73 5.17
C ILE A 36 -13.99 11.66 6.11
N VAL A 37 -13.37 12.11 7.21
CA VAL A 37 -14.01 13.01 8.18
C VAL A 37 -14.33 14.37 7.56
N LYS A 38 -13.48 14.87 6.67
CA LYS A 38 -13.67 16.16 5.99
C LYS A 38 -14.55 16.08 4.73
N GLY A 39 -14.90 14.88 4.26
CA GLY A 39 -15.60 14.68 2.99
C GLY A 39 -14.74 15.04 1.76
N GLU A 40 -13.42 14.95 1.90
CA GLU A 40 -12.46 15.18 0.82
C GLU A 40 -12.14 13.87 0.07
N ASN A 41 -11.67 13.99 -1.17
CA ASN A 41 -11.20 12.83 -1.92
C ASN A 41 -9.94 12.24 -1.28
N LEU A 42 -9.82 10.90 -1.35
CA LEU A 42 -8.64 10.18 -0.89
C LEU A 42 -7.42 10.59 -1.73
N GLN A 43 -6.30 10.75 -1.05
CA GLN A 43 -5.00 11.01 -1.68
C GLN A 43 -4.43 9.74 -2.28
N GLN A 44 -3.48 9.88 -3.22
CA GLN A 44 -2.76 8.72 -3.76
C GLN A 44 -2.00 7.98 -2.65
N PRO A 45 -2.07 6.64 -2.63
CA PRO A 45 -1.33 5.83 -1.66
C PRO A 45 0.19 5.92 -1.84
N ASN A 46 0.92 5.76 -0.74
CA ASN A 46 2.37 5.63 -0.75
C ASN A 46 2.80 4.17 -0.83
N VAL A 47 4.12 3.94 -0.82
CA VAL A 47 4.70 2.59 -0.73
C VAL A 47 4.32 1.94 0.61
N PRO A 48 3.82 0.69 0.62
CA PRO A 48 3.51 -0.04 1.86
C PRO A 48 4.74 -0.25 2.73
N GLU A 49 4.61 -0.13 4.05
CA GLU A 49 5.72 -0.38 4.96
C GLU A 49 6.24 -1.83 4.91
N SER A 50 5.37 -2.79 4.61
CA SER A 50 5.76 -4.18 4.39
C SER A 50 6.78 -4.35 3.27
N PHE A 51 6.76 -3.48 2.26
CA PHE A 51 7.77 -3.46 1.21
C PHE A 51 9.13 -2.93 1.69
N ASN A 52 9.13 -1.91 2.55
CA ASN A 52 10.35 -1.41 3.18
C ASN A 52 10.98 -2.49 4.09
N VAL A 53 10.16 -3.23 4.84
CA VAL A 53 10.61 -4.35 5.66
C VAL A 53 11.25 -5.43 4.77
N LEU A 54 10.61 -5.82 3.67
CA LEU A 54 11.18 -6.77 2.71
C LEU A 54 12.57 -6.34 2.22
N ILE A 55 12.74 -5.06 1.86
CA ILE A 55 14.06 -4.54 1.44
C ILE A 55 15.09 -4.69 2.57
N LYS A 56 14.72 -4.40 3.82
CA LYS A 56 15.62 -4.55 4.97
C LYS A 56 15.99 -5.99 5.25
N GLU A 57 15.05 -6.92 5.10
CA GLU A 57 15.32 -8.35 5.25
C GLU A 57 16.30 -8.86 4.19
N LEU A 58 16.13 -8.44 2.92
CA LEU A 58 17.06 -8.76 1.84
C LEU A 58 18.45 -8.15 2.07
N GLN A 59 18.52 -6.90 2.54
CA GLN A 59 19.77 -6.25 2.92
C GLN A 59 20.48 -6.99 4.06
N GLY A 60 19.73 -7.58 5.00
CA GLY A 60 20.27 -8.44 6.06
C GLY A 60 20.97 -9.70 5.53
N LEU A 61 20.59 -10.16 4.33
CA LEU A 61 21.24 -11.28 3.62
C LEU A 61 22.42 -10.84 2.73
N GLY A 62 22.76 -9.55 2.72
CA GLY A 62 23.79 -8.99 1.85
C GLY A 62 23.32 -8.71 0.42
N LEU A 63 22.02 -8.74 0.16
CA LEU A 63 21.44 -8.39 -1.14
C LEU A 63 21.10 -6.89 -1.18
N ASP A 64 21.69 -6.16 -2.12
CA ASP A 64 21.38 -4.74 -2.35
C ASP A 64 20.28 -4.59 -3.40
N VAL A 65 19.09 -4.22 -2.96
CA VAL A 65 17.93 -3.95 -3.83
C VAL A 65 17.74 -2.44 -3.95
N LYS A 66 17.82 -1.93 -5.18
CA LYS A 66 17.55 -0.53 -5.52
C LYS A 66 16.29 -0.41 -6.36
N ILE A 67 15.46 0.56 -6.01
CA ILE A 67 14.31 0.98 -6.81
C ILE A 67 14.78 2.17 -7.65
N ASN A 68 14.60 2.10 -8.97
CA ASN A 68 14.87 3.19 -9.90
C ASN A 68 13.60 3.97 -10.24
#